data_AF-A0A5A5TLH1-F1
#
_entry.id   AF-A0A5A5TLH1-F1
#
_cell.length_a   1.000
_cell.length_b   1.000
_cell.length_c   1.000
_cell.angle_alpha   90.00
_cell.angle_beta   90.00
_cell.angle_gamma   90.00
#
_symmetry.space_group_name_H-M   'P 1'
#
loop_
_entity.id
_entity.type
_entity.pdbx_description
1 polymer ?
#
loop_
_entity_poly.entity_id
_entity_poly.type
_entity_poly.pdbx_seq_one_letter_code
_entity_poly.pdbx_strand_id
1 'polypeptide(L)'
;MSDFLSSAKNFVNSAVSRTGWEAQKQLRVRNKQSEIDKLIEQRQHLMDEMGQVAMTLYQQGALTDTQLSRICASIFELDHDLRAREMQLQEVKNETYPADQFTPGPTMNYTPPAPNSNNAQPQQPAYGNPQQPPQPVYGNPQPTYTQQPAGAAGHAPDPQATIHCTQCGNPLRPNALYCRNCGAKHQ
;
A
#
# COMPACT_ATOMS: atom_id res chain seq x y z
N MET A 1 -33.32 34.69 5.90
CA MET A 1 -32.23 34.56 4.89
C MET A 1 -31.08 33.66 5.36
N SER A 2 -30.95 33.34 6.64
CA SER A 2 -29.95 32.42 7.21
C SER A 2 -30.12 30.95 6.77
N ASP A 3 -31.35 30.49 6.52
CA ASP A 3 -31.63 29.09 6.17
C ASP A 3 -31.08 28.68 4.80
N PHE A 4 -31.00 29.60 3.84
CA PHE A 4 -30.39 29.35 2.53
C PHE A 4 -28.88 29.15 2.61
N LEU A 5 -28.19 29.90 3.47
CA LEU A 5 -26.74 29.77 3.66
C LEU A 5 -26.39 28.45 4.35
N SER A 6 -27.17 28.06 5.37
CA SER A 6 -27.02 26.77 6.05
C SER A 6 -27.30 25.60 5.13
N SER A 7 -28.35 25.68 4.30
CA SER A 7 -28.69 24.66 3.32
C SER A 7 -27.62 24.54 2.22
N ALA A 8 -27.09 25.66 1.72
CA ALA A 8 -25.98 25.68 0.76
C ALA A 8 -24.70 25.07 1.35
N LYS A 9 -24.34 25.39 2.60
CA LYS A 9 -23.17 24.83 3.28
C LYS A 9 -23.31 23.32 3.50
N ASN A 10 -24.51 22.85 3.87
CA ASN A 10 -24.79 21.43 4.05
C ASN A 10 -24.77 20.66 2.71
N PHE A 11 -25.27 21.27 1.63
CA PHE A 11 -25.20 20.70 0.27
C PHE A 11 -23.76 20.61 -0.24
N VAL A 12 -22.95 21.65 -0.03
CA VAL A 12 -21.53 21.64 -0.41
C VAL A 12 -20.76 20.60 0.41
N ASN A 13 -21.01 20.50 1.72
CA ASN A 13 -20.38 19.48 2.57
C ASN A 13 -20.75 18.05 2.15
N SER A 14 -22.03 17.76 1.86
CA SER A 14 -22.46 16.43 1.43
C SER A 14 -21.95 16.08 0.03
N ALA A 15 -21.86 17.05 -0.88
CA ALA A 15 -21.27 16.87 -2.19
C ALA A 15 -19.76 16.56 -2.11
N VAL A 16 -19.00 17.29 -1.29
CA VAL A 16 -17.56 17.05 -1.08
C VAL A 16 -17.31 15.70 -0.42
N SER A 17 -18.10 15.31 0.59
CA SER A 17 -17.99 14.00 1.24
C SER A 17 -18.26 12.85 0.27
N ARG A 18 -19.27 13.00 -0.61
CA ARG A 18 -19.57 12.02 -1.64
C ARG A 18 -18.45 11.90 -2.68
N THR A 19 -17.97 13.02 -3.21
CA THR A 19 -16.86 13.02 -4.19
C THR A 19 -15.58 12.45 -3.58
N GLY A 20 -15.27 12.79 -2.33
CA GLY A 20 -14.12 12.23 -1.61
C GLY A 20 -14.24 10.72 -1.41
N TRP A 21 -15.41 10.24 -1.00
CA TRP A 21 -15.68 8.80 -0.84
C TRP A 21 -15.61 8.05 -2.18
N GLU A 22 -16.19 8.60 -3.25
CA GLU A 22 -16.15 8.00 -4.60
C GLU A 22 -14.71 7.91 -5.12
N ALA A 23 -13.89 8.95 -4.92
CA ALA A 23 -12.46 8.94 -5.26
C ALA A 23 -11.68 7.89 -4.45
N GLN A 24 -11.94 7.79 -3.14
CA GLN A 24 -11.30 6.79 -2.28
C GLN A 24 -11.68 5.36 -2.67
N LYS A 25 -12.96 5.12 -2.99
CA LYS A 25 -13.44 3.85 -3.54
C LYS A 25 -12.72 3.52 -4.84
N GLN A 26 -12.60 4.48 -5.75
CA GLN A 26 -11.93 4.29 -7.03
C GLN A 26 -10.44 3.93 -6.86
N LEU A 27 -9.74 4.55 -5.91
CA LEU A 27 -8.35 4.19 -5.57
C LEU A 27 -8.25 2.75 -5.06
N ARG A 28 -9.15 2.33 -4.16
CA ARG A 28 -9.19 0.94 -3.66
C ARG A 28 -9.43 -0.06 -4.79
N VAL A 29 -10.35 0.26 -5.71
CA VAL A 29 -10.62 -0.54 -6.92
C VAL A 29 -9.36 -0.67 -7.79
N ARG A 30 -8.68 0.45 -8.11
CA ARG A 30 -7.47 0.42 -8.94
C ARG A 30 -6.33 -0.35 -8.29
N ASN A 31 -6.14 -0.20 -6.98
CA ASN A 31 -5.12 -0.94 -6.25
C ASN A 31 -5.38 -2.45 -6.32
N LYS A 32 -6.61 -2.90 -6.01
CA LYS A 32 -6.98 -4.32 -6.11
C LYS A 32 -6.88 -4.85 -7.54
N GLN A 33 -7.27 -4.04 -8.54
CA GLN A 33 -7.11 -4.43 -9.94
C GLN A 33 -5.65 -4.68 -10.29
N SER A 34 -4.73 -3.79 -9.87
CA SER A 34 -3.30 -3.98 -10.10
C SER A 34 -2.70 -5.19 -9.39
N GLU A 35 -3.26 -5.60 -8.25
CA GLU A 35 -2.87 -6.84 -7.57
C GLU A 35 -3.33 -8.07 -8.36
N ILE A 36 -4.55 -8.06 -8.91
CA ILE A 36 -5.08 -9.13 -9.76
C ILE A 36 -4.24 -9.26 -11.03
N ASP A 37 -3.94 -8.15 -11.69
CA ASP A 37 -3.16 -8.14 -12.94
C ASP A 37 -1.78 -8.79 -12.72
N LYS A 38 -1.11 -8.48 -11.58
CA LYS A 38 0.17 -9.11 -11.20
C LYS A 38 0.04 -10.62 -10.97
N LEU A 39 -1.00 -11.07 -10.28
CA LEU A 39 -1.22 -12.50 -10.04
C LEU A 39 -1.46 -13.25 -11.36
N ILE A 40 -2.19 -12.64 -12.31
CA ILE A 40 -2.39 -13.18 -13.65
C ILE A 40 -1.06 -13.30 -14.40
N GLU A 41 -0.24 -12.25 -14.39
CA GLU A 41 1.09 -12.27 -15.02
C GLU A 41 1.99 -13.37 -14.42
N GLN A 42 2.02 -13.49 -13.09
CA GLN A 42 2.80 -14.53 -12.41
C GLN A 42 2.32 -15.94 -12.76
N ARG A 43 1.00 -16.14 -12.82
CA ARG A 43 0.40 -17.41 -13.24
C ARG A 43 0.80 -17.76 -14.67
N GLN A 44 0.76 -16.79 -15.59
CA GLN A 44 1.15 -17.00 -16.97
C GLN A 44 2.63 -17.37 -17.07
N HIS A 45 3.50 -16.64 -16.37
CA HIS A 45 4.93 -16.94 -16.31
C HIS A 45 5.20 -18.36 -15.82
N LEU A 46 4.54 -18.80 -14.74
CA LEU A 46 4.71 -20.17 -14.22
C LEU A 46 4.19 -21.24 -15.18
N MET A 47 3.11 -20.96 -15.92
CA MET A 47 2.62 -21.87 -16.96
C MET A 47 3.62 -21.98 -18.13
N ASP A 48 4.24 -20.87 -18.52
CA ASP A 48 5.27 -20.85 -19.56
C ASP A 48 6.54 -21.59 -19.09
N GLU A 49 6.97 -21.35 -17.86
CA GLU A 49 8.10 -22.03 -17.22
C GLU A 49 7.83 -23.54 -17.09
N MET A 50 6.61 -23.94 -16.69
CA MET A 50 6.19 -25.34 -16.65
C MET A 50 6.31 -26.00 -18.02
N GLY A 51 5.81 -25.33 -19.08
CA GLY A 51 5.89 -25.83 -20.44
C GLY A 51 7.33 -26.00 -20.91
N GLN A 52 8.20 -25.03 -20.59
CA GLN A 52 9.60 -25.08 -20.95
C GLN A 52 10.35 -26.19 -20.20
N VAL A 53 10.19 -26.29 -18.88
CA VAL A 53 10.80 -27.36 -18.07
C VAL A 53 10.30 -28.73 -18.51
N ALA A 54 9.00 -28.90 -18.73
CA ALA A 54 8.43 -30.16 -19.20
C ALA A 54 8.99 -30.55 -20.57
N MET A 55 9.09 -29.60 -21.51
CA MET A 55 9.62 -29.84 -22.85
C MET A 55 11.12 -30.18 -22.82
N THR A 56 11.90 -29.50 -21.99
CA THR A 56 13.33 -29.79 -21.78
C THR A 56 13.56 -31.16 -21.17
N LEU A 57 12.83 -31.51 -20.10
CA LEU A 57 12.94 -32.81 -19.44
C LEU A 57 12.44 -33.95 -20.32
N TYR A 58 11.40 -33.73 -21.13
CA TYR A 58 10.91 -34.71 -22.10
C TYR A 58 11.96 -35.03 -23.17
N GLN A 59 12.61 -34.00 -23.73
CA GLN A 59 13.71 -34.20 -24.69
C GLN A 59 14.89 -34.97 -24.08
N GLN A 60 15.13 -34.82 -22.78
CA GLN A 60 16.17 -35.52 -22.04
C GLN A 60 15.74 -36.91 -21.54
N GLY A 61 14.46 -37.30 -21.72
CA GLY A 61 13.90 -38.53 -21.18
C GLY A 61 13.82 -38.58 -19.64
N ALA A 62 13.93 -37.42 -18.98
CA ALA A 62 14.07 -37.27 -17.52
C ALA A 62 12.87 -36.55 -16.89
N LEU A 63 11.71 -36.52 -17.56
CA LEU A 63 10.50 -35.91 -17.02
C LEU A 63 10.05 -36.66 -15.75
N THR A 64 10.15 -35.99 -14.61
CA THR A 64 9.75 -36.54 -13.31
C THR A 64 8.48 -35.87 -12.80
N ASP A 65 7.60 -36.66 -12.19
CA ASP A 65 6.34 -36.21 -11.61
C ASP A 65 6.52 -35.14 -10.51
N THR A 66 7.65 -35.17 -9.81
CA THR A 66 7.95 -34.24 -8.71
C THR A 66 8.15 -32.80 -9.15
N GLN A 67 8.77 -32.56 -10.32
CA GLN A 67 8.93 -31.19 -10.83
C GLN A 67 7.61 -30.62 -11.32
N LEU A 68 6.82 -31.43 -12.03
CA LEU A 68 5.51 -31.04 -12.53
C LEU A 68 4.54 -30.74 -11.37
N SER A 69 4.47 -31.64 -10.38
CA SER A 69 3.60 -31.46 -9.20
C SER A 69 3.91 -30.20 -8.40
N ARG A 70 5.19 -29.83 -8.25
CA ARG A 70 5.57 -28.56 -7.60
C ARG A 70 5.01 -27.35 -8.34
N ILE A 71 5.18 -27.29 -9.66
CA ILE A 71 4.72 -26.15 -10.44
C ILE A 71 3.19 -26.11 -10.46
N CYS A 72 2.51 -27.25 -10.63
CA CYS A 72 1.05 -27.32 -10.52
C CYS A 72 0.54 -26.83 -9.15
N ALA A 73 1.19 -27.20 -8.04
CA ALA A 73 0.82 -26.70 -6.71
C ALA A 73 0.91 -25.17 -6.62
N SER A 74 1.99 -24.57 -7.16
CA SER A 74 2.14 -23.11 -7.19
C SER A 74 1.06 -22.40 -8.02
N ILE A 75 0.63 -23.00 -9.14
CA ILE A 75 -0.47 -22.46 -9.96
C ILE A 75 -1.79 -22.51 -9.19
N PHE A 76 -2.08 -23.61 -8.47
CA PHE A 76 -3.30 -23.71 -7.67
C PHE A 76 -3.38 -22.68 -6.54
N GLU A 77 -2.25 -22.38 -5.88
CA GLU A 77 -2.17 -21.33 -4.86
C GLU A 77 -2.47 -19.94 -5.47
N LEU A 78 -1.85 -19.62 -6.60
CA LEU A 78 -2.13 -18.37 -7.31
C LEU A 78 -3.59 -18.27 -7.78
N ASP A 79 -4.18 -19.36 -8.26
CA ASP A 79 -5.60 -19.42 -8.66
C ASP A 79 -6.56 -19.22 -7.47
N HIS A 80 -6.14 -19.63 -6.27
CA HIS A 80 -6.90 -19.36 -5.05
C HIS A 80 -6.81 -17.87 -4.67
N ASP A 81 -5.59 -17.32 -4.66
CA ASP A 81 -5.34 -15.92 -4.34
C ASP A 81 -6.03 -14.97 -5.32
N LEU A 82 -6.00 -15.29 -6.61
CA LEU A 82 -6.69 -14.53 -7.66
C LEU A 82 -8.19 -14.46 -7.38
N ARG A 83 -8.84 -15.62 -7.12
CA ARG A 83 -10.26 -15.66 -6.79
C ARG A 83 -10.59 -14.88 -5.51
N ALA A 84 -9.74 -14.96 -4.49
CA ALA A 84 -9.93 -14.19 -3.26
C ALA A 84 -9.86 -12.68 -3.54
N ARG A 85 -8.91 -12.22 -4.37
CA ARG A 85 -8.75 -10.81 -4.73
C ARG A 85 -9.87 -10.30 -5.62
N GLU A 86 -10.36 -11.11 -6.56
CA GLU A 86 -11.55 -10.81 -7.37
C GLU A 86 -12.79 -10.63 -6.49
N MET A 87 -12.99 -11.50 -5.50
CA MET A 87 -14.11 -11.41 -4.58
C MET A 87 -14.06 -10.10 -3.78
N GLN A 88 -12.89 -9.72 -3.27
CA GLN A 88 -12.70 -8.46 -2.57
C GLN A 88 -12.86 -7.23 -3.49
N LEU A 89 -12.45 -7.33 -4.75
CA LEU A 89 -12.70 -6.28 -5.73
C LEU A 89 -14.21 -6.09 -5.94
N GLN A 90 -14.95 -7.20 -6.03
CA GLN A 90 -16.40 -7.15 -6.19
C GLN A 90 -17.08 -6.55 -4.96
N GLU A 91 -16.62 -6.88 -3.76
CA GLU A 91 -17.09 -6.27 -2.52
C GLU A 91 -16.90 -4.74 -2.52
N VAL A 92 -15.69 -4.26 -2.85
CA VAL A 92 -15.43 -2.82 -2.96
C VAL A 92 -16.28 -2.17 -4.05
N LYS A 93 -16.50 -2.85 -5.19
CA LYS A 93 -17.38 -2.35 -6.26
C LYS A 93 -18.84 -2.22 -5.79
N ASN A 94 -19.31 -3.15 -4.96
CA ASN A 94 -20.67 -3.16 -4.42
C ASN A 94 -20.86 -2.23 -3.23
N GLU A 95 -19.78 -1.73 -2.62
CA GLU A 95 -19.83 -0.77 -1.51
C GLU A 95 -20.65 0.46 -1.91
N THR A 96 -21.63 0.84 -1.10
CA THR A 96 -22.54 1.97 -1.38
C THR A 96 -22.22 3.12 -0.42
N TYR A 97 -22.41 4.37 -0.87
CA TYR A 97 -22.12 5.55 -0.05
C TYR A 97 -22.97 5.56 1.23
N PRO A 98 -22.35 5.52 2.43
CA PRO A 98 -23.08 5.54 3.69
C PRO A 98 -23.43 6.99 4.04
N ALA A 99 -24.57 7.47 3.53
CA ALA A 99 -24.99 8.86 3.71
C ALA A 99 -25.09 9.26 5.19
N ASP A 100 -25.56 8.38 6.07
CA ASP A 100 -25.69 8.63 7.52
C ASP A 100 -24.36 8.91 8.21
N GLN A 101 -23.25 8.28 7.78
CA GLN A 101 -21.94 8.39 8.43
C GLN A 101 -21.27 9.76 8.22
N PHE A 102 -21.65 10.45 7.14
CA PHE A 102 -21.07 11.74 6.76
C PHE A 102 -22.06 12.91 6.94
N THR A 103 -23.22 12.68 7.57
CA THR A 103 -24.07 13.78 8.02
C THR A 103 -23.39 14.49 9.20
N PRO A 104 -23.31 15.83 9.21
CA PRO A 104 -22.99 16.56 10.42
C PRO A 104 -24.06 16.18 11.46
N GLY A 105 -23.66 15.61 12.59
CA GLY A 105 -24.59 15.33 13.68
C GLY A 105 -25.42 16.56 14.03
N PRO A 106 -26.65 16.40 14.54
CA PRO A 106 -27.51 17.52 14.88
C PRO A 106 -26.73 18.49 15.76
N THR A 107 -26.58 19.73 15.29
CA THR A 107 -25.91 20.78 16.04
C THR A 107 -26.71 20.96 17.32
N MET A 108 -26.25 20.38 18.43
CA MET A 108 -26.92 20.52 19.72
C MET A 108 -27.02 22.02 20.01
N ASN A 109 -28.26 22.42 20.27
CA ASN A 109 -28.74 23.75 20.60
C ASN A 109 -27.76 24.48 21.53
N TYR A 110 -27.00 25.43 20.98
CA TYR A 110 -26.04 26.22 21.74
C TYR A 110 -26.83 27.18 22.64
N THR A 111 -26.99 26.82 23.92
CA THR A 111 -27.51 27.75 24.93
C THR A 111 -26.30 28.52 25.46
N PRO A 112 -26.18 29.84 25.17
CA PRO A 112 -25.00 30.59 25.58
C PRO A 112 -24.93 30.72 27.12
N PRO A 113 -23.77 30.48 27.75
CA PRO A 113 -23.60 30.70 29.18
C PRO A 113 -23.54 32.21 29.50
N ALA A 114 -24.16 32.59 30.61
CA ALA A 114 -24.18 33.96 31.12
C ALA A 114 -22.76 34.50 31.42
N PRO A 115 -22.50 35.81 31.30
CA PRO A 115 -21.18 36.38 31.54
C PRO A 115 -20.90 36.40 33.05
N ASN A 116 -19.96 35.57 33.49
CA ASN A 116 -19.41 35.67 34.84
C ASN A 116 -17.96 36.13 34.77
N SER A 117 -17.74 37.32 35.32
CA SER A 117 -16.44 37.94 35.53
C SER A 117 -15.67 37.17 36.61
N ASN A 118 -14.55 36.54 36.27
CA ASN A 118 -13.29 36.55 37.03
C ASN A 118 -12.31 35.45 36.57
N ASN A 119 -11.21 35.90 35.97
CA ASN A 119 -9.82 35.46 36.16
C ASN A 119 -9.51 33.97 36.42
N ALA A 120 -8.99 33.25 35.41
CA ALA A 120 -7.82 32.35 35.49
C ALA A 120 -7.64 31.59 34.17
N GLN A 121 -6.45 31.69 33.57
CA GLN A 121 -6.01 30.99 32.35
C GLN A 121 -5.41 29.62 32.74
N PRO A 122 -5.81 28.50 32.12
CA PRO A 122 -4.84 27.70 31.36
C PRO A 122 -5.38 26.98 30.10
N GLN A 123 -4.50 26.97 29.08
CA GLN A 123 -4.24 25.93 28.07
C GLN A 123 -5.34 25.54 27.05
N GLN A 124 -5.17 26.07 25.83
CA GLN A 124 -5.80 25.58 24.61
C GLN A 124 -4.99 24.41 24.00
N PRO A 125 -5.64 23.32 23.54
CA PRO A 125 -5.04 22.42 22.57
C PRO A 125 -5.06 23.06 21.17
N ALA A 126 -3.88 23.13 20.56
CA ALA A 126 -3.66 23.64 19.22
C ALA A 126 -4.28 22.71 18.16
N TYR A 127 -5.26 23.22 17.42
CA TYR A 127 -5.74 22.58 16.18
C TYR A 127 -4.88 23.03 15.01
N GLY A 128 -4.31 22.03 14.32
CA GLY A 128 -3.37 22.17 13.23
C GLY A 128 -3.95 22.83 11.98
N ASN A 129 -3.09 23.63 11.37
CA ASN A 129 -3.23 24.36 10.11
C ASN A 129 -3.25 23.38 8.91
N PRO A 130 -4.14 23.53 7.91
CA PRO A 130 -4.03 22.78 6.66
C PRO A 130 -2.89 23.33 5.78
N GLN A 131 -1.94 22.45 5.46
CA GLN A 131 -0.80 22.72 4.56
C GLN A 131 -1.27 23.02 3.13
N GLN A 132 -0.75 24.10 2.56
CA GLN A 132 -0.76 24.39 1.13
C GLN A 132 -0.02 23.32 0.31
N PRO A 133 -0.49 22.98 -0.90
CA PRO A 133 0.27 22.17 -1.84
C PRO A 133 1.42 22.98 -2.49
N PRO A 134 2.61 22.39 -2.72
CA PRO A 134 3.74 23.08 -3.33
C PRO A 134 3.53 23.29 -4.84
N GLN A 135 3.88 24.50 -5.30
CA GLN A 135 3.94 24.90 -6.70
C GLN A 135 5.19 24.29 -7.39
N PRO A 136 5.14 23.91 -8.68
CA PRO A 136 6.33 23.48 -9.42
C PRO A 136 7.16 24.69 -9.87
N VAL A 137 8.40 24.77 -9.37
CA VAL A 137 9.42 25.72 -9.82
C VAL A 137 10.07 25.19 -11.09
N TYR A 138 9.84 25.88 -12.21
CA TYR A 138 10.67 25.72 -13.41
C TYR A 138 12.03 26.37 -13.15
N GLY A 139 13.07 25.53 -13.01
CA GLY A 139 14.44 25.98 -12.83
C GLY A 139 15.43 24.89 -13.21
N ASN A 140 15.88 24.93 -14.45
CA ASN A 140 17.05 24.20 -14.94
C ASN A 140 18.31 24.70 -14.19
N PRO A 141 19.24 23.84 -13.75
CA PRO A 141 20.52 23.84 -14.45
C PRO A 141 21.26 22.48 -14.52
N GLN A 142 22.25 22.50 -15.42
CA GLN A 142 23.21 21.50 -15.90
C GLN A 142 23.79 20.44 -14.93
N PRO A 143 24.28 19.30 -15.47
CA PRO A 143 25.05 18.32 -14.71
C PRO A 143 26.52 18.74 -14.61
N THR A 144 27.04 18.82 -13.39
CA THR A 144 28.48 18.82 -13.13
C THR A 144 28.82 17.58 -12.31
N TYR A 145 29.62 16.72 -12.91
CA TYR A 145 30.18 15.50 -12.32
C TYR A 145 31.47 15.89 -11.61
N THR A 146 31.55 15.69 -10.30
CA THR A 146 32.83 15.56 -9.60
C THR A 146 32.72 14.50 -8.50
N GLN A 147 33.64 13.54 -8.60
CA GLN A 147 33.99 12.54 -7.60
C GLN A 147 34.71 13.23 -6.44
N GLN A 148 34.45 12.88 -5.17
CA GLN A 148 35.54 12.67 -4.20
C GLN A 148 35.09 12.04 -2.86
N PRO A 149 35.99 11.36 -2.12
CA PRO A 149 35.70 10.49 -0.98
C PRO A 149 36.12 11.07 0.38
N ALA A 150 35.75 10.31 1.42
CA ALA A 150 36.36 10.16 2.75
C ALA A 150 36.36 11.33 3.76
N GLY A 151 35.75 11.07 4.94
CA GLY A 151 36.29 11.53 6.24
C GLY A 151 35.29 12.02 7.30
N ALA A 152 34.93 11.11 8.23
CA ALA A 152 34.77 11.29 9.70
C ALA A 152 33.80 12.38 10.26
N ALA A 153 33.01 12.21 11.33
CA ALA A 153 32.87 11.19 12.36
C ALA A 153 31.47 11.33 13.03
N GLY A 154 30.85 10.20 13.39
CA GLY A 154 29.63 10.13 14.20
C GLY A 154 29.30 8.68 14.52
N HIS A 155 29.46 8.29 15.78
CA HIS A 155 29.48 6.91 16.28
C HIS A 155 28.13 6.18 16.22
N ALA A 156 28.09 5.00 15.59
CA ALA A 156 27.14 3.90 15.82
C ALA A 156 27.76 2.57 15.29
N PRO A 157 27.46 1.39 15.87
CA PRO A 157 28.38 0.24 15.93
C PRO A 157 28.58 -0.56 14.61
N ASP A 158 29.75 -1.22 14.57
CA ASP A 158 30.44 -2.03 13.55
C ASP A 158 29.61 -3.07 12.72
N PRO A 159 30.17 -3.59 11.60
CA PRO A 159 29.45 -4.00 10.41
C PRO A 159 28.75 -5.34 10.57
N GLN A 160 27.51 -5.38 10.12
CA GLN A 160 26.76 -6.61 9.96
C GLN A 160 27.57 -7.57 9.07
N ALA A 161 28.08 -8.65 9.67
CA ALA A 161 28.48 -9.82 8.93
C ALA A 161 27.29 -10.23 8.05
N THR A 162 27.43 -9.97 6.75
CA THR A 162 26.43 -10.36 5.76
C THR A 162 26.60 -11.87 5.58
N ILE A 163 25.80 -12.64 6.31
CA ILE A 163 25.79 -14.11 6.21
C ILE A 163 25.14 -14.44 4.87
N HIS A 164 25.75 -15.32 4.08
CA HIS A 164 25.22 -15.71 2.76
C HIS A 164 24.48 -17.05 2.88
N CYS A 165 23.38 -17.19 2.16
CA CYS A 165 22.64 -18.44 2.10
C CYS A 165 23.50 -19.55 1.45
N THR A 166 23.68 -20.68 2.13
CA THR A 166 24.46 -21.83 1.62
C THR A 166 23.81 -22.57 0.45
N GLN A 167 22.52 -22.32 0.19
CA GLN A 167 21.77 -22.96 -0.90
C GLN A 167 21.76 -22.12 -2.18
N CYS A 168 21.69 -20.79 -2.08
CA CYS A 168 21.55 -19.91 -3.26
C CYS A 168 22.51 -18.72 -3.30
N GLY A 169 23.43 -18.59 -2.33
CA GLY A 169 24.45 -17.55 -2.27
C GLY A 169 23.95 -16.14 -1.93
N ASN A 170 22.65 -15.93 -1.74
CA ASN A 170 22.10 -14.59 -1.50
C ASN A 170 22.37 -14.09 -0.07
N PRO A 171 22.58 -12.77 0.11
CA PRO A 171 22.82 -12.19 1.42
C PRO A 171 21.58 -12.34 2.31
N LEU A 172 21.80 -12.83 3.52
CA LEU A 172 20.81 -12.99 4.57
C LEU A 172 20.98 -11.90 5.63
N ARG A 173 19.86 -11.49 6.21
CA ARG A 173 19.89 -10.65 7.40
C ARG A 173 20.46 -11.44 8.57
N PRO A 174 21.24 -10.80 9.47
CA PRO A 174 21.61 -11.43 10.74
C PRO A 174 20.33 -11.87 11.47
N ASN A 175 20.28 -13.14 11.89
CA ASN A 175 19.14 -13.81 12.54
C ASN A 175 17.93 -14.21 11.65
N ALA A 176 18.08 -14.31 10.33
CA ALA A 176 17.02 -14.85 9.47
C ALA A 176 16.89 -16.39 9.61
N LEU A 177 15.72 -16.91 10.00
CA LEU A 177 15.46 -18.37 10.07
C LEU A 177 15.33 -19.03 8.69
N TYR A 178 14.96 -18.26 7.65
CA TYR A 178 14.74 -18.77 6.30
C TYR A 178 15.27 -17.78 5.27
N CYS A 179 15.79 -18.29 4.14
CA CYS A 179 16.18 -17.49 3.01
C CYS A 179 14.95 -16.94 2.28
N ARG A 180 14.90 -15.63 2.07
CA ARG A 180 13.80 -14.99 1.33
C ARG A 180 13.84 -15.25 -0.17
N ASN A 181 14.96 -15.72 -0.71
CA ASN A 181 15.11 -15.97 -2.14
C ASN A 181 14.82 -17.42 -2.54
N CYS A 182 15.31 -18.41 -1.77
CA CYS A 182 15.10 -19.83 -2.08
C CYS A 182 14.25 -20.60 -1.06
N GLY A 183 13.81 -19.97 0.03
CA GLY A 183 12.99 -20.60 1.06
C GLY A 183 13.73 -21.56 2.00
N ALA A 184 15.02 -21.81 1.77
CA ALA A 184 15.81 -22.73 2.61
C ALA A 184 15.93 -22.23 4.06
N LYS A 185 15.77 -23.14 5.03
CA LYS A 185 15.95 -22.85 6.46
C LYS A 185 17.44 -22.61 6.76
N HIS A 186 17.73 -21.57 7.51
CA HIS A 186 19.08 -21.21 7.96
C HIS A 186 19.12 -21.32 9.50
N GLN A 187 19.48 -22.51 9.98
CA GLN A 187 19.73 -22.83 11.39
C GLN A 187 20.56 -24.10 11.49
#